data_AF-A0A934KRP4-F1
#
_entry.id   AF-A0A934KRP4-F1
#
_cell.length_a   1.000
_cell.length_b   1.000
_cell.length_c   1.000
_cell.angle_alpha   90.00
_cell.angle_beta   90.00
_cell.angle_gamma   90.00
#
_symmetry.space_group_name_H-M   'P 1'
#
loop_
_entity.id
_entity.type
_entity.pdbx_description
1 polymer ?
#
loop_
_entity_poly.entity_id
_entity_poly.type
_entity_poly.pdbx_seq_one_letter_code
_entity_poly.pdbx_strand_id
1 'polypeptide(L)'
;MEQTYHISSYCHIKNSSVFLNGKLLYASPIQEFSAFIKSAVQHLETAYPKFYKMDHLSKLAFLAADVLLKNANLSVETEHNIAIILSNKASSLDTDRTYQASITDPDNFFPSPSVFVYTLPNICMGEISIKHQLHSENCFFIFDRFNADHLWINAQSLLKRKKAEKVLCGWIDFDDKNYEAFLYLVAENGIIAHSPNDIKRLYKT
;
A
#
# COMPACT_ATOMS: atom_id res chain seq x y z
N MET A 1 14.56 28.30 -8.00
CA MET A 1 13.94 27.35 -8.93
C MET A 1 12.93 26.54 -8.14
N GLU A 2 11.69 26.41 -8.61
CA GLU A 2 10.75 25.47 -7.99
C GLU A 2 11.28 24.05 -8.20
N GLN A 3 11.50 23.32 -7.11
CA GLN A 3 11.97 21.94 -7.18
C GLN A 3 10.84 21.06 -7.69
N THR A 4 11.07 20.38 -8.82
CA THR A 4 10.09 19.51 -9.46
C THR A 4 10.33 18.08 -9.04
N TYR A 5 9.30 17.41 -8.54
CA TYR A 5 9.38 16.01 -8.12
C TYR A 5 8.78 15.09 -9.19
N HIS A 6 9.19 13.82 -9.14
CA HIS A 6 8.87 12.83 -10.15
C HIS A 6 8.41 11.53 -9.50
N ILE A 7 7.56 10.80 -10.22
CA ILE A 7 7.25 9.41 -9.92
C ILE A 7 8.38 8.56 -10.51
N SER A 8 9.12 7.88 -9.63
CA SER A 8 10.25 7.03 -10.02
C SER A 8 9.81 5.61 -10.38
N SER A 9 8.77 5.10 -9.72
CA SER A 9 8.22 3.76 -9.94
C SER A 9 6.77 3.68 -9.44
N TYR A 10 5.95 2.80 -10.02
CA TYR A 10 4.58 2.55 -9.62
C TYR A 10 4.20 1.08 -9.74
N CYS A 11 3.28 0.62 -8.89
CA CYS A 11 2.85 -0.77 -8.76
C CYS A 11 1.32 -0.84 -8.74
N HIS A 12 0.78 -1.80 -9.47
CA HIS A 12 -0.65 -2.12 -9.44
C HIS A 12 -0.87 -3.56 -9.03
N ILE A 13 -1.84 -3.78 -8.15
CA ILE A 13 -2.39 -5.09 -7.85
C ILE A 13 -3.91 -5.04 -7.99
N LYS A 14 -4.44 -5.73 -8.97
CA LYS A 14 -5.88 -5.89 -9.25
C LYS A 14 -6.08 -7.14 -10.10
N ASN A 15 -7.28 -7.74 -10.05
CA ASN A 15 -7.63 -8.90 -10.89
C ASN A 15 -6.58 -10.02 -10.87
N SER A 16 -6.13 -10.41 -9.67
CA SER A 16 -5.14 -11.47 -9.43
C SER A 16 -3.84 -11.31 -10.21
N SER A 17 -3.44 -10.05 -10.45
CA SER A 17 -2.25 -9.69 -11.21
C SER A 17 -1.46 -8.61 -10.48
N VAL A 18 -0.14 -8.68 -10.58
CA VAL A 18 0.83 -7.73 -10.02
C VAL A 18 1.63 -7.12 -11.16
N PHE A 19 1.59 -5.80 -11.28
CA PHE A 19 2.32 -5.04 -12.28
C PHE A 19 3.30 -4.07 -11.62
N LEU A 20 4.48 -3.93 -12.21
CA LEU A 20 5.48 -2.93 -11.84
C LEU A 20 5.82 -2.11 -13.08
N ASN A 21 5.60 -0.80 -13.01
CA ASN A 21 5.82 0.13 -14.12
C ASN A 21 5.12 -0.29 -15.42
N GLY A 22 3.91 -0.85 -15.30
CA GLY A 22 3.11 -1.37 -16.42
C GLY A 22 3.54 -2.75 -16.93
N LYS A 23 4.66 -3.30 -16.45
CA LYS A 23 5.11 -4.66 -16.78
C LYS A 23 4.47 -5.67 -15.83
N LEU A 24 3.86 -6.72 -16.37
CA LEU A 24 3.33 -7.83 -15.59
C LEU A 24 4.49 -8.57 -14.90
N LEU A 25 4.45 -8.65 -13.57
CA LEU A 25 5.39 -9.44 -12.76
C LEU A 25 4.82 -10.81 -12.44
N TYR A 26 3.53 -10.88 -12.11
CA TYR A 26 2.87 -12.12 -11.72
C TYR A 26 1.38 -12.05 -12.03
N ALA A 27 0.80 -13.15 -12.50
CA ALA A 27 -0.65 -13.32 -12.63
C ALA A 27 -1.03 -14.74 -12.19
N SER A 28 -2.20 -14.86 -11.56
CA SER A 28 -2.76 -16.15 -11.17
C SER A 28 -4.14 -16.33 -11.83
N PRO A 29 -4.49 -17.54 -12.31
CA PRO A 29 -5.86 -17.83 -12.72
C PRO A 29 -6.83 -17.90 -11.51
N ILE A 30 -6.30 -17.91 -10.28
CA ILE A 30 -7.09 -17.99 -9.05
C ILE A 30 -7.71 -16.63 -8.74
N GLN A 31 -9.05 -16.58 -8.69
CA GLN A 31 -9.79 -15.34 -8.39
C GLN A 31 -9.93 -15.05 -6.88
N GLU A 32 -9.79 -16.08 -6.04
CA GLU A 32 -9.86 -15.93 -4.59
C GLU A 32 -8.61 -15.21 -4.07
N PHE A 33 -8.80 -14.09 -3.36
CA PHE A 33 -7.71 -13.21 -2.94
C PHE A 33 -6.70 -13.90 -2.04
N SER A 34 -7.14 -14.66 -1.03
CA SER A 34 -6.24 -15.32 -0.08
C SER A 34 -5.28 -16.28 -0.77
N ALA A 35 -5.74 -17.06 -1.75
CA ALA A 35 -4.93 -17.96 -2.54
C ALA A 35 -4.03 -17.20 -3.53
N PHE A 36 -4.56 -16.18 -4.21
CA PHE A 36 -3.78 -15.31 -5.10
C PHE A 36 -2.62 -14.65 -4.35
N ILE A 37 -2.88 -13.95 -3.25
CA ILE A 37 -1.88 -13.13 -2.56
C ILE A 37 -0.78 -14.00 -1.94
N LYS A 38 -1.12 -15.19 -1.44
CA LYS A 38 -0.13 -16.18 -0.95
C LYS A 38 0.78 -16.65 -2.09
N SER A 39 0.20 -16.99 -3.24
CA SER A 39 0.98 -17.43 -4.40
C SER A 39 1.85 -16.30 -4.96
N ALA A 40 1.35 -15.05 -4.95
CA ALA A 40 2.10 -13.88 -5.40
C ALA A 40 3.29 -13.59 -4.48
N VAL A 41 3.10 -13.62 -3.16
CA VAL A 41 4.19 -13.45 -2.17
C VAL A 41 5.28 -14.50 -2.32
N GLN A 42 4.90 -15.75 -2.59
CA GLN A 42 5.86 -16.84 -2.84
C GLN A 42 6.63 -16.62 -4.14
N HIS A 43 5.94 -16.29 -5.24
CA HIS A 43 6.56 -16.04 -6.54
C HIS A 43 7.51 -14.84 -6.53
N LEU A 44 7.13 -13.77 -5.81
CA LEU A 44 7.91 -12.54 -5.69
C LEU A 44 8.95 -12.59 -4.56
N GLU A 45 9.19 -13.78 -4.00
CA GLU A 45 10.20 -14.06 -2.96
C GLU A 45 10.13 -13.06 -1.79
N THR A 46 8.90 -12.82 -1.33
CA THR A 46 8.62 -11.88 -0.25
C THR A 46 8.85 -12.56 1.10
N ALA A 47 10.10 -12.50 1.57
CA ALA A 47 10.49 -13.06 2.86
C ALA A 47 10.02 -12.17 4.02
N TYR A 48 8.81 -12.42 4.52
CA TYR A 48 8.30 -11.80 5.74
C TYR A 48 7.30 -12.71 6.48
N PRO A 49 7.72 -13.44 7.54
CA PRO A 49 6.87 -14.42 8.22
C PRO A 49 5.54 -13.86 8.77
N LYS A 50 5.54 -12.59 9.21
CA LYS A 50 4.32 -11.93 9.72
C LYS A 50 3.25 -11.74 8.64
N PHE A 51 3.62 -11.76 7.35
CA PHE A 51 2.69 -11.60 6.24
C PHE A 51 1.47 -12.53 6.34
N TYR A 52 1.67 -13.78 6.76
CA TYR A 52 0.59 -14.76 6.86
C TYR A 52 -0.43 -14.48 7.97
N LYS A 53 -0.07 -13.63 8.94
CA LYS A 53 -0.92 -13.22 10.07
C LYS A 53 -1.67 -11.91 9.82
N MET A 54 -1.31 -11.18 8.77
CA MET A 54 -1.93 -9.91 8.40
C MET A 54 -3.36 -10.11 7.89
N ASP A 55 -4.20 -9.08 8.03
CA ASP A 55 -5.49 -9.01 7.35
C ASP A 55 -5.33 -8.78 5.83
N HIS A 56 -6.43 -8.82 5.09
CA HIS A 56 -6.38 -8.73 3.63
C HIS A 56 -5.87 -7.38 3.12
N LEU A 57 -6.31 -6.28 3.74
CA LEU A 57 -5.88 -4.93 3.40
C LEU A 57 -4.36 -4.77 3.61
N SER A 58 -3.84 -5.22 4.77
CA SER A 58 -2.40 -5.12 5.04
C SER A 58 -1.59 -6.02 4.12
N LYS A 59 -2.06 -7.24 3.80
CA LYS A 59 -1.39 -8.10 2.80
C LYS A 59 -1.28 -7.42 1.43
N LEU A 60 -2.37 -6.78 0.99
CA LEU A 60 -2.42 -6.06 -0.28
C LEU A 60 -1.44 -4.88 -0.30
N ALA A 61 -1.51 -4.00 0.71
CA ALA A 61 -0.62 -2.85 0.83
C ALA A 61 0.84 -3.27 0.91
N PHE A 62 1.12 -4.28 1.74
CA PHE A 62 2.46 -4.79 1.99
C PHE A 62 3.10 -5.32 0.71
N LEU A 63 2.40 -6.16 -0.05
CA LEU A 63 2.96 -6.72 -1.28
C LEU A 63 3.23 -5.63 -2.32
N ALA A 64 2.30 -4.68 -2.50
CA ALA A 64 2.48 -3.58 -3.44
C ALA A 64 3.70 -2.71 -3.06
N ALA A 65 3.86 -2.42 -1.77
CA ALA A 65 4.97 -1.63 -1.25
C ALA A 65 6.31 -2.39 -1.35
N ASP A 66 6.34 -3.66 -0.98
CA ASP A 66 7.54 -4.51 -1.04
C ASP A 66 8.06 -4.63 -2.47
N VAL A 67 7.16 -4.82 -3.45
CA VAL A 67 7.51 -4.80 -4.88
C VAL A 67 8.17 -3.47 -5.27
N LEU A 68 7.63 -2.33 -4.85
CA LEU A 68 8.22 -1.02 -5.17
C LEU A 68 9.57 -0.82 -4.51
N LEU A 69 9.65 -1.05 -3.20
CA LEU A 69 10.81 -0.71 -2.38
C LEU A 69 12.00 -1.64 -2.67
N LYS A 70 11.76 -2.93 -2.97
CA LYS A 70 12.80 -3.84 -3.47
C LYS A 70 13.40 -3.37 -4.79
N ASN A 71 12.58 -2.81 -5.68
CA ASN A 71 13.02 -2.36 -7.01
C ASN A 71 13.47 -0.89 -7.04
N ALA A 72 13.45 -0.20 -5.89
CA ALA A 72 13.86 1.21 -5.79
C ALA A 72 15.38 1.40 -5.60
N ASN A 73 16.17 0.32 -5.64
CA ASN A 73 17.62 0.31 -5.46
C ASN A 73 18.07 1.10 -4.21
N LEU A 74 17.34 0.92 -3.11
CA LEU A 74 17.66 1.55 -1.83
C LEU A 74 18.91 0.86 -1.25
N SER A 75 19.94 1.65 -0.90
CA SER A 75 21.13 1.13 -0.23
C SER A 75 20.74 0.55 1.14
N VAL A 76 21.26 -0.64 1.46
CA VAL A 76 20.99 -1.30 2.75
C VAL A 76 21.73 -0.61 3.91
N GLU A 77 22.77 0.17 3.61
CA GLU A 77 23.65 0.79 4.60
C GLU A 77 23.18 2.20 5.02
N THR A 78 22.21 2.78 4.30
CA THR A 78 21.70 4.11 4.57
C THR A 78 20.26 4.04 5.02
N GLU A 79 19.94 4.72 6.12
CA GLU A 79 18.56 4.99 6.47
C GLU A 79 17.92 5.85 5.36
N HIS A 80 16.77 5.41 4.85
CA HIS A 80 16.04 6.16 3.82
C HIS A 80 14.87 6.89 4.48
N ASN A 81 14.87 8.22 4.37
CA ASN A 81 13.79 9.04 4.86
C ASN A 81 12.58 9.01 3.89
N ILE A 82 11.85 7.89 3.89
CA ILE A 82 10.68 7.67 3.03
C ILE A 82 9.40 7.78 3.86
N ALA A 83 8.61 8.82 3.61
CA ALA A 83 7.29 8.98 4.19
C ALA A 83 6.26 8.11 3.46
N ILE A 84 5.17 7.75 4.14
CA ILE A 84 4.09 6.94 3.58
C ILE A 84 2.79 7.75 3.61
N ILE A 85 2.12 7.86 2.45
CA ILE A 85 0.80 8.49 2.31
C ILE A 85 -0.13 7.52 1.57
N LEU A 86 -0.98 6.84 2.32
CA LEU A 86 -1.97 5.93 1.74
C LEU A 86 -3.38 6.50 1.86
N SER A 87 -4.27 6.03 1.00
CA SER A 87 -5.69 6.31 1.11
C SER A 87 -6.53 5.15 0.62
N ASN A 88 -7.77 5.08 1.09
CA ASN A 88 -8.75 4.12 0.60
C ASN A 88 -10.18 4.60 0.80
N LYS A 89 -11.15 3.75 0.45
CA LYS A 89 -12.56 4.01 0.65
C LYS A 89 -13.12 3.21 1.81
N ALA A 90 -12.79 1.92 1.86
CA ALA A 90 -13.40 0.97 2.78
C ALA A 90 -12.84 1.04 4.20
N SER A 91 -11.82 1.86 4.48
CA SER A 91 -11.08 1.79 5.74
C SER A 91 -10.60 0.35 5.98
N SER A 92 -11.12 -0.33 7.00
CA SER A 92 -10.82 -1.70 7.41
C SER A 92 -12.08 -2.58 7.36
N LEU A 93 -13.09 -2.21 6.57
CA LEU A 93 -14.45 -2.75 6.65
C LEU A 93 -14.54 -4.28 6.53
N ASP A 94 -13.69 -4.90 5.71
CA ASP A 94 -13.57 -6.37 5.63
C ASP A 94 -13.20 -6.99 6.99
N THR A 95 -12.19 -6.43 7.63
CA THR A 95 -11.73 -6.84 8.96
C THR A 95 -12.74 -6.47 10.04
N ASP A 96 -13.39 -5.31 9.94
CA ASP A 96 -14.42 -4.87 10.88
C ASP A 96 -15.59 -5.84 10.90
N ARG A 97 -16.08 -6.29 9.73
CA ARG A 97 -17.14 -7.32 9.64
C ARG A 97 -16.68 -8.65 10.22
N THR A 98 -15.43 -9.05 9.96
CA THR A 98 -14.83 -10.27 10.52
C THR A 98 -14.78 -10.20 12.06
N TYR A 99 -14.35 -9.08 12.62
CA TYR A 99 -14.31 -8.88 14.07
C TYR A 99 -15.72 -8.84 14.67
N GLN A 100 -16.65 -8.11 14.06
CA GLN A 100 -18.04 -8.02 14.51
C GLN A 100 -18.71 -9.40 14.58
N ALA A 101 -18.48 -10.25 13.58
CA ALA A 101 -19.01 -11.61 13.57
C ALA A 101 -18.52 -12.44 14.77
N SER A 102 -17.30 -12.19 15.26
CA SER A 102 -16.73 -12.90 16.42
C SER A 102 -17.29 -12.51 17.79
N ILE A 103 -18.04 -11.39 17.87
CA ILE A 103 -18.60 -10.86 19.11
C ILE A 103 -20.13 -10.76 19.14
N THR A 104 -20.79 -11.03 18.01
CA THR A 104 -22.25 -10.83 17.88
C THR A 104 -23.06 -11.93 18.55
N ASP A 105 -22.57 -13.18 18.52
CA ASP A 105 -23.24 -14.33 19.10
C ASP A 105 -22.66 -14.62 20.50
N PRO A 106 -23.45 -14.48 21.59
CA PRO A 106 -23.01 -14.79 22.94
C PRO A 106 -22.59 -16.25 23.14
N ASP A 107 -23.20 -17.19 22.41
CA ASP A 107 -22.88 -18.62 22.50
C ASP A 107 -21.63 -18.99 21.68
N ASN A 108 -21.21 -18.11 20.76
CA ASN A 108 -20.01 -18.24 19.92
C ASN A 108 -19.07 -17.01 20.03
N PHE A 109 -18.85 -16.53 21.25
CA PHE A 109 -18.07 -15.33 21.54
C PHE A 109 -16.54 -15.62 21.56
N PHE A 110 -15.88 -15.43 20.42
CA PHE A 110 -14.45 -15.72 20.24
C PHE A 110 -13.66 -14.55 19.63
N PRO A 111 -13.62 -13.36 20.26
CA PRO A 111 -12.85 -12.24 19.74
C PRO A 111 -11.35 -12.53 19.76
N SER A 112 -10.68 -12.24 18.64
CA SER A 112 -9.22 -12.30 18.55
C SER A 112 -8.60 -10.90 18.66
N PRO A 113 -7.69 -10.66 19.63
CA PRO A 113 -6.94 -9.41 19.70
C PRO A 113 -6.15 -9.10 18.43
N SER A 114 -5.68 -10.12 17.71
CA SER A 114 -4.94 -9.89 16.46
C SER A 114 -5.84 -9.37 15.34
N VAL A 115 -7.09 -9.84 15.28
CA VAL A 115 -8.08 -9.33 14.31
C VAL A 115 -8.50 -7.91 14.70
N PHE A 116 -8.69 -7.64 16.00
CA PHE A 116 -9.04 -6.31 16.50
C PHE A 116 -8.04 -5.24 16.07
N VAL A 117 -6.73 -5.52 16.14
CA VAL A 117 -5.71 -4.53 15.72
C VAL A 117 -5.90 -4.10 14.27
N TYR A 118 -6.22 -5.04 13.38
CA TYR A 118 -6.43 -4.76 11.95
C TYR A 118 -7.77 -4.07 11.64
N THR A 119 -8.60 -3.76 12.65
CA THR A 119 -9.75 -2.82 12.49
C THR A 119 -9.29 -1.36 12.39
N LEU A 120 -7.98 -1.13 12.37
CA LEU A 120 -7.36 0.16 12.11
C LEU A 120 -6.69 0.13 10.73
N PRO A 121 -7.15 0.94 9.75
CA PRO A 121 -6.64 0.86 8.37
C PRO A 121 -5.16 1.27 8.24
N ASN A 122 -4.65 2.06 9.20
CA ASN A 122 -3.28 2.55 9.21
C ASN A 122 -2.24 1.48 9.60
N ILE A 123 -2.66 0.31 10.13
CA ILE A 123 -1.74 -0.75 10.53
C ILE A 123 -0.90 -1.26 9.36
N CYS A 124 -1.45 -1.28 8.15
CA CYS A 124 -0.73 -1.69 6.96
C CYS A 124 0.55 -0.85 6.74
N MET A 125 0.53 0.44 7.06
CA MET A 125 1.72 1.31 6.98
C MET A 125 2.77 0.91 8.01
N GLY A 126 2.34 0.49 9.21
CA GLY A 126 3.24 -0.01 10.25
C GLY A 126 3.96 -1.29 9.79
N GLU A 127 3.26 -2.22 9.16
CA GLU A 127 3.87 -3.44 8.62
C GLU A 127 4.91 -3.14 7.52
N ILE A 128 4.60 -2.20 6.63
CA ILE A 128 5.54 -1.71 5.59
C ILE A 128 6.76 -1.06 6.24
N SER A 129 6.54 -0.14 7.19
CA SER A 129 7.60 0.56 7.92
C SER A 129 8.52 -0.42 8.64
N ILE A 130 7.99 -1.44 9.30
CA ILE A 130 8.80 -2.45 10.01
C ILE A 130 9.64 -3.28 9.03
N LYS A 131 9.06 -3.71 7.90
CA LYS A 131 9.79 -4.51 6.91
C LYS A 131 10.94 -3.74 6.27
N HIS A 132 10.71 -2.47 5.94
CA HIS A 132 11.64 -1.65 5.18
C HIS A 132 12.42 -0.64 6.02
N GLN A 133 12.31 -0.70 7.35
CA GLN A 133 12.96 0.22 8.31
C GLN A 133 12.67 1.69 7.98
N LEU A 134 11.40 2.02 7.73
CA LEU A 134 10.98 3.39 7.43
C LEU A 134 10.54 4.10 8.70
N HIS A 135 11.29 5.13 9.10
CA HIS A 135 11.09 5.90 10.33
C HIS A 135 10.48 7.30 10.12
N SER A 136 10.07 7.60 8.88
CA SER A 136 9.52 8.91 8.50
C SER A 136 8.02 9.06 8.82
N GLU A 137 7.45 10.18 8.39
CA GLU A 137 6.05 10.54 8.55
C GLU A 137 5.11 9.56 7.84
N ASN A 138 4.00 9.18 8.50
CA ASN A 138 2.99 8.29 7.95
C ASN A 138 1.60 8.92 8.05
N CYS A 139 0.80 8.84 6.98
CA CYS A 139 -0.57 9.32 6.98
C CYS A 139 -1.50 8.41 6.16
N PHE A 140 -2.68 8.11 6.69
CA PHE A 140 -3.71 7.32 6.03
C PHE A 140 -5.01 8.12 5.94
N PHE A 141 -5.56 8.25 4.74
CA PHE A 141 -6.77 9.02 4.48
C PHE A 141 -7.92 8.15 3.99
N ILE A 142 -9.16 8.53 4.32
CA ILE A 142 -10.37 7.86 3.84
C ILE A 142 -11.12 8.79 2.90
N PHE A 143 -11.45 8.34 1.69
CA PHE A 143 -12.18 9.10 0.67
C PHE A 143 -13.19 8.22 -0.07
N ASP A 144 -14.29 8.80 -0.53
CA ASP A 144 -15.30 8.07 -1.32
C ASP A 144 -14.79 7.53 -2.67
N ARG A 145 -13.68 8.11 -3.17
CA ARG A 145 -13.05 7.80 -4.45
C ARG A 145 -11.57 8.18 -4.44
N PHE A 146 -10.81 7.60 -5.37
CA PHE A 146 -9.42 7.95 -5.61
C PHE A 146 -9.22 9.47 -5.77
N ASN A 147 -8.31 10.03 -4.98
CA ASN A 147 -8.04 11.47 -4.94
C ASN A 147 -6.55 11.77 -5.16
N ALA A 148 -6.15 11.88 -6.43
CA ALA A 148 -4.78 12.20 -6.80
C ALA A 148 -4.33 13.59 -6.32
N ASP A 149 -5.24 14.56 -6.24
CA ASP A 149 -4.93 15.92 -5.82
C ASP A 149 -4.49 15.95 -4.34
N HIS A 150 -5.15 15.16 -3.47
CA HIS A 150 -4.73 15.01 -2.07
C HIS A 150 -3.40 14.28 -1.93
N LEU A 151 -3.18 13.19 -2.66
CA LEU A 151 -1.89 12.48 -2.64
C LEU A 151 -0.77 13.42 -3.10
N TRP A 152 -1.02 14.19 -4.16
CA TRP A 152 -0.07 15.15 -4.70
C TRP A 152 0.27 16.26 -3.69
N ILE A 153 -0.73 16.96 -3.15
CA ILE A 153 -0.53 18.09 -2.21
C ILE A 153 0.25 17.65 -0.97
N ASN A 154 -0.12 16.50 -0.38
CA ASN A 154 0.54 16.03 0.85
C ASN A 154 1.99 15.61 0.58
N ALA A 155 2.26 14.88 -0.51
CA ALA A 155 3.62 14.52 -0.88
C ALA A 155 4.47 15.75 -1.20
N GLN A 156 3.93 16.73 -1.94
CA GLN A 156 4.61 18.01 -2.19
C GLN A 156 4.94 18.75 -0.90
N SER A 157 4.01 18.78 0.07
CA SER A 157 4.22 19.44 1.36
C SER A 157 5.39 18.81 2.12
N LEU A 158 5.43 17.48 2.22
CA LEU A 158 6.50 16.76 2.93
C LEU A 158 7.86 16.95 2.26
N LEU A 159 7.91 16.83 0.94
CA LEU A 159 9.15 16.93 0.17
C LEU A 159 9.70 18.38 0.17
N LYS A 160 8.85 19.39 -0.11
CA LYS A 160 9.28 20.80 -0.14
C LYS A 160 9.73 21.30 1.23
N ARG A 161 9.13 20.79 2.30
CA ARG A 161 9.52 21.10 3.69
C ARG A 161 10.70 20.26 4.18
N LYS A 162 11.27 19.41 3.33
CA LYS A 162 12.38 18.49 3.65
C LYS A 162 12.08 17.60 4.86
N LYS A 163 10.82 17.19 5.01
CA LYS A 163 10.39 16.22 6.02
C LYS A 163 10.67 14.78 5.59
N ALA A 164 10.67 14.54 4.28
CA ALA A 164 11.05 13.27 3.66
C ALA A 164 11.90 13.51 2.41
N GLU A 165 12.71 12.54 2.03
CA GLU A 165 13.48 12.52 0.77
C GLU A 165 12.68 11.89 -0.36
N LYS A 166 11.87 10.88 -0.02
CA LYS A 166 10.95 10.20 -0.92
C LYS A 166 9.61 10.02 -0.23
N VAL A 167 8.55 9.80 -1.02
CA VAL A 167 7.22 9.52 -0.48
C VAL A 167 6.61 8.33 -1.21
N LEU A 168 6.28 7.27 -0.49
CA LEU A 168 5.44 6.18 -0.96
C LEU A 168 3.98 6.62 -0.86
N CYS A 169 3.37 6.89 -2.01
CA CYS A 169 1.98 7.35 -2.10
C CYS A 169 1.08 6.26 -2.67
N GLY A 170 -0.22 6.29 -2.36
CA GLY A 170 -1.16 5.54 -3.17
C GLY A 170 -2.53 5.28 -2.60
N TRP A 171 -3.22 4.37 -3.28
CA TRP A 171 -4.57 3.90 -3.00
C TRP A 171 -4.55 2.40 -2.74
N ILE A 172 -5.02 1.97 -1.58
CA ILE A 172 -5.10 0.55 -1.19
C ILE A 172 -6.49 0.28 -0.67
N ASP A 173 -7.38 -0.27 -1.49
CA ASP A 173 -8.74 -0.56 -1.09
C ASP A 173 -9.02 -2.06 -1.14
N PHE A 174 -9.68 -2.56 -0.10
CA PHE A 174 -10.09 -3.95 0.02
C PHE A 174 -11.46 -4.00 0.71
N ASP A 175 -12.45 -4.52 0.01
CA ASP A 175 -13.77 -4.83 0.59
C ASP A 175 -14.39 -6.04 -0.11
N ASP A 176 -14.71 -7.07 0.67
CA ASP A 176 -15.24 -8.35 0.18
C ASP A 176 -14.30 -8.99 -0.87
N LYS A 177 -14.72 -9.09 -2.13
CA LYS A 177 -13.91 -9.67 -3.23
C LYS A 177 -13.25 -8.61 -4.09
N ASN A 178 -13.57 -7.34 -3.87
CA ASN A 178 -13.03 -6.23 -4.64
C ASN A 178 -11.80 -5.68 -3.94
N TYR A 179 -10.69 -5.65 -4.67
CA TYR A 179 -9.46 -5.09 -4.16
C TYR A 179 -8.67 -4.40 -5.26
N GLU A 180 -8.00 -3.33 -4.87
CA GLU A 180 -7.09 -2.60 -5.73
C GLU A 180 -5.98 -1.97 -4.91
N ALA A 181 -4.74 -2.27 -5.29
CA ALA A 181 -3.58 -1.49 -4.90
C ALA A 181 -3.08 -0.69 -6.09
N PHE A 182 -2.91 0.61 -5.91
CA PHE A 182 -2.10 1.47 -6.75
C PHE A 182 -1.15 2.26 -5.86
N LEU A 183 0.11 1.86 -5.84
CA LEU A 183 1.16 2.57 -5.11
C LEU A 183 2.17 3.16 -6.08
N TYR A 184 2.80 4.26 -5.69
CA TYR A 184 3.89 4.85 -6.45
C TYR A 184 4.88 5.57 -5.54
N LEU A 185 6.13 5.61 -5.96
CA LEU A 185 7.21 6.25 -5.22
C LEU A 185 7.54 7.60 -5.86
N VAL A 186 7.47 8.65 -5.06
CA VAL A 186 7.84 10.02 -5.44
C VAL A 186 9.25 10.30 -4.95
N ALA A 187 10.08 10.87 -5.81
CA ALA A 187 11.43 11.30 -5.49
C ALA A 187 11.80 12.55 -6.28
N GLU A 188 12.97 13.14 -6.00
CA GLU A 188 13.51 14.25 -6.78
C GLU A 188 13.74 13.86 -8.25
N ASN A 189 14.29 12.66 -8.47
CA ASN A 189 14.53 12.10 -9.80
C ASN A 189 13.52 10.99 -10.12
N GLY A 190 13.05 10.94 -11.36
CA GLY A 190 12.11 9.93 -11.83
C GLY A 190 11.78 10.09 -13.31
N ILE A 191 10.86 9.25 -13.79
CA ILE A 191 10.56 9.13 -15.22
C ILE A 191 9.35 10.00 -15.60
N ILE A 192 8.41 10.16 -14.66
CA ILE A 192 7.11 10.80 -14.90
C ILE A 192 6.98 11.98 -13.94
N ALA A 193 6.49 13.12 -14.42
CA ALA A 193 6.23 14.27 -13.57
C ALA A 193 5.22 13.91 -12.46
N HIS A 194 5.49 14.31 -11.22
CA HIS A 194 4.54 14.12 -10.13
C HIS A 194 3.46 15.21 -10.18
N SER A 195 2.42 14.96 -10.98
CA SER A 195 1.27 15.84 -11.17
C SER A 195 -0.05 15.08 -10.95
N PRO A 196 -1.15 15.76 -10.53
CA PRO A 196 -2.44 15.09 -10.38
C PRO A 196 -2.94 14.40 -11.66
N ASN A 197 -2.62 14.96 -12.84
CA ASN A 197 -3.00 14.38 -14.12
C ASN A 197 -2.23 13.09 -14.42
N ASP A 198 -0.92 13.07 -14.17
CA ASP A 198 -0.10 11.87 -14.36
C ASP A 198 -0.45 10.77 -13.36
N ILE A 199 -0.70 11.13 -12.10
CA ILE A 199 -1.18 10.19 -11.09
C ILE A 199 -2.51 9.56 -11.53
N LYS A 200 -3.48 10.37 -11.99
CA LYS A 200 -4.78 9.88 -12.51
C LYS A 200 -4.61 8.99 -13.75
N ARG A 201 -3.66 9.32 -14.63
CA ARG A 201 -3.35 8.52 -15.82
C ARG A 201 -2.80 7.15 -15.42
N LEU A 202 -1.83 7.11 -14.51
CA LEU A 202 -1.24 5.88 -14.01
C LEU A 202 -2.26 5.02 -13.25
N TYR A 203 -3.09 5.64 -12.41
CA TYR A 203 -4.14 4.90 -11.68
C TYR A 203 -5.10 4.12 -12.62
N LYS A 204 -5.36 4.62 -13.83
CA LYS A 204 -6.29 4.01 -14.79
C LYS A 204 -5.68 2.88 -15.63
N THR A 205 -4.37 2.69 -15.62
CA THR A 205 -3.69 1.56 -16.29
C THR A 205 -3.95 0.27 -15.52
#